data_AF-A0A356QG60-F1
#
_entry.id   AF-A0A356QG60-F1
#
_cell.length_a   1.000
_cell.length_b   1.000
_cell.length_c   1.000
_cell.angle_alpha   90.00
_cell.angle_beta   90.00
_cell.angle_gamma   90.00
#
_symmetry.space_group_name_H-M   'P 1'
#
loop_
_entity.id
_entity.type
_entity.pdbx_description
1 polymer ?
#
loop_
_entity_poly.entity_id
_entity_poly.type
_entity_poly.pdbx_seq_one_letter_code
_entity_poly.pdbx_strand_id
1 'polypeptide(L)'
;MNEITLELSYALDTFYFLVCTAFVMFMACGFAMLESGLVRSKNTVEILTKNAMLYSVACLVYLVVGYNLMYPANPVSSFIPGLDFMLGSD
;
A
#
# COMPACT_ATOMS: atom_id res chain seq x y z
N MET A 1 23.94 -23.62 6.88
CA MET A 1 23.19 -23.17 5.70
C MET A 1 24.23 -22.57 4.75
N ASN A 2 24.34 -23.04 3.51
CA ASN A 2 25.33 -22.47 2.56
C ASN A 2 24.95 -21.01 2.28
N GLU A 3 25.91 -20.09 2.16
CA GLU A 3 25.61 -18.67 1.86
C GLU A 3 24.79 -18.51 0.57
N ILE A 4 25.08 -19.35 -0.44
CA ILE A 4 24.32 -19.42 -1.70
C ILE A 4 22.83 -19.73 -1.47
N THR A 5 22.50 -20.57 -0.49
CA THR A 5 21.10 -20.92 -0.19
C THR A 5 20.37 -19.79 0.54
N LEU A 6 21.08 -18.94 1.30
CA LEU A 6 20.49 -17.77 1.97
C LEU A 6 20.16 -16.67 0.96
N GLU A 7 21.10 -16.34 0.07
CA GLU A 7 20.90 -15.34 -1.00
C GLU A 7 19.76 -15.72 -1.94
N LEU A 8 19.66 -17.01 -2.29
CA LEU A 8 18.62 -17.50 -3.19
C LEU A 8 17.23 -17.48 -2.54
N SER A 9 17.12 -17.82 -1.25
CA SER A 9 15.88 -17.67 -0.49
C SER A 9 15.46 -16.20 -0.39
N TYR A 10 16.39 -15.29 -0.06
CA TYR A 10 16.10 -13.86 0.05
C TYR A 10 15.60 -13.25 -1.27
N ALA A 11 16.24 -13.59 -2.38
CA ALA A 11 15.82 -13.13 -3.71
C ALA A 11 14.41 -13.62 -4.08
N LEU A 12 14.11 -14.89 -3.76
CA LEU A 12 12.82 -15.51 -4.08
C LEU A 12 11.69 -14.96 -3.19
N ASP A 13 11.95 -14.76 -1.89
CA ASP A 13 11.00 -14.18 -0.95
C ASP A 13 10.66 -12.72 -1.33
N THR A 14 11.67 -11.93 -1.71
CA THR A 14 11.47 -10.54 -2.16
C THR A 14 10.69 -10.49 -3.47
N PHE A 15 11.03 -11.35 -4.43
CA PHE A 15 10.29 -11.45 -5.69
C PHE A 15 8.83 -11.83 -5.45
N TYR A 16 8.59 -12.85 -4.62
CA TYR A 16 7.24 -13.28 -4.25
C TYR A 16 6.45 -12.14 -3.60
N PHE A 17 7.06 -11.40 -2.68
CA PHE A 17 6.45 -10.24 -2.04
C PHE A 17 6.04 -9.15 -3.04
N LEU A 18 6.89 -8.84 -4.03
CA LEU A 18 6.60 -7.86 -5.08
C LEU A 18 5.45 -8.33 -5.98
N VAL A 19 5.41 -9.61 -6.36
CA VAL A 19 4.32 -10.18 -7.17
C VAL A 19 2.99 -10.15 -6.41
N CYS A 20 2.98 -10.56 -5.13
CA CYS A 20 1.81 -10.47 -4.29
C CYS A 20 1.32 -9.02 -4.14
N THR A 21 2.23 -8.08 -3.95
CA THR A 21 1.91 -6.64 -3.87
C THR A 21 1.24 -6.16 -5.15
N ALA A 22 1.72 -6.56 -6.33
CA ALA A 22 1.11 -6.19 -7.60
C ALA A 22 -0.34 -6.69 -7.73
N PHE A 23 -0.65 -7.90 -7.24
CA PHE A 23 -2.03 -8.42 -7.24
C PHE A 23 -2.95 -7.67 -6.26
N VAL A 24 -2.43 -7.23 -5.10
CA VAL A 24 -3.20 -6.42 -4.16
C VAL A 24 -3.54 -5.06 -4.76
N MET A 25 -2.59 -4.41 -5.46
CA MET A 25 -2.86 -3.14 -6.16
C MET A 25 -3.97 -3.30 -7.23
N PHE A 26 -4.11 -4.48 -7.82
CA PHE A 26 -5.16 -4.78 -8.79
C PHE A 26 -6.57 -4.85 -8.17
N MET A 27 -6.68 -5.09 -6.86
CA MET A 27 -7.97 -5.10 -6.16
C MET A 27 -8.65 -3.73 -6.17
N ALA A 28 -7.88 -2.64 -6.09
CA ALA A 28 -8.42 -1.28 -6.16
C ALA A 28 -9.12 -1.01 -7.51
N CYS A 29 -8.53 -1.48 -8.60
CA CYS A 29 -9.16 -1.44 -9.93
C CYS A 29 -10.46 -2.26 -9.98
N GLY A 30 -10.45 -3.45 -9.35
CA GLY A 30 -11.64 -4.30 -9.23
C GLY A 30 -12.80 -3.61 -8.51
N PHE A 31 -12.55 -2.95 -7.38
CA PHE A 31 -13.57 -2.19 -6.64
C PHE A 31 -14.10 -1.00 -7.44
N ALA A 32 -13.23 -0.26 -8.12
CA ALA A 32 -13.64 0.85 -8.97
C ALA A 32 -14.61 0.41 -10.09
N MET A 33 -14.40 -0.78 -10.67
CA MET A 33 -15.29 -1.35 -11.69
C MET A 33 -16.63 -1.81 -11.11
N LEU A 34 -16.65 -2.36 -9.88
CA LEU A 34 -17.89 -2.76 -9.20
C LEU A 34 -18.75 -1.55 -8.81
N GLU A 35 -18.14 -0.50 -8.24
CA GLU A 35 -18.86 0.71 -7.82
C GLU A 35 -19.40 1.51 -9.01
N SER A 36 -18.64 1.57 -10.11
CA SER A 36 -19.08 2.24 -11.34
C SER A 36 -20.20 1.49 -12.06
N GLY A 37 -20.26 0.15 -11.93
CA GLY A 37 -21.30 -0.69 -12.52
C GLY A 37 -22.64 -0.72 -11.75
N LEU A 38 -22.63 -0.44 -10.45
CA LEU A 38 -23.84 -0.41 -9.61
C LEU A 38 -24.59 0.93 -9.65
N VAL A 39 -23.98 1.96 -10.24
CA VAL A 39 -24.52 3.32 -10.30
C VAL A 39 -25.10 3.60 -11.68
N ARG A 40 -26.12 4.47 -11.74
CA ARG A 40 -26.77 4.88 -12.99
C ARG A 40 -25.73 5.44 -13.96
N SER A 41 -25.80 5.03 -15.22
CA SER A 41 -24.84 5.36 -16.30
C SER A 41 -24.44 6.84 -16.39
N LYS A 42 -25.36 7.77 -16.10
CA LYS A 42 -25.09 9.21 -16.13
C LYS A 42 -24.07 9.69 -15.08
N ASN A 43 -23.84 8.91 -14.01
CA ASN A 43 -22.95 9.25 -12.88
C ASN A 43 -21.74 8.32 -12.77
N THR A 44 -21.59 7.35 -13.67
CA THR A 44 -20.50 6.35 -13.66
C THR A 44 -19.11 6.98 -13.71
N VAL A 45 -18.93 8.05 -14.51
CA VAL A 45 -17.63 8.76 -14.62
C VAL A 45 -17.24 9.41 -13.29
N GLU A 46 -18.19 10.04 -12.61
CA GLU A 46 -17.97 10.71 -11.32
C GLU A 46 -17.53 9.74 -10.22
N ILE A 47 -18.13 8.55 -10.17
CA ILE A 47 -17.78 7.51 -9.20
C ILE A 47 -16.39 6.93 -9.51
N LEU A 48 -16.09 6.65 -10.78
CA LEU A 48 -14.78 6.14 -11.18
C LEU A 48 -13.66 7.13 -10.84
N THR A 49 -13.87 8.42 -11.11
CA THR A 49 -12.88 9.47 -10.80
C THR A 49 -12.64 9.60 -9.30
N LYS A 50 -13.68 9.51 -8.47
CA LYS A 50 -13.54 9.51 -7.01
C LYS A 50 -12.73 8.32 -6.50
N ASN A 51 -13.01 7.12 -6.99
CA ASN A 51 -12.30 5.92 -6.57
C ASN A 51 -10.81 5.96 -6.98
N ALA A 52 -10.52 6.40 -8.21
CA ALA A 52 -9.15 6.58 -8.69
C ALA A 52 -8.38 7.67 -7.92
N MET A 53 -9.04 8.78 -7.58
CA MET A 53 -8.44 9.86 -6.79
C MET A 53 -8.18 9.43 -5.34
N LEU A 54 -9.10 8.71 -4.72
CA LEU A 54 -8.92 8.19 -3.36
C LEU A 54 -7.73 7.21 -3.30
N TYR A 55 -7.58 6.36 -4.31
CA TYR A 55 -6.46 5.43 -4.38
C TYR A 55 -5.11 6.13 -4.54
N SER A 56 -5.00 7.12 -5.44
CA SER A 56 -3.75 7.86 -5.64
C SER A 56 -3.35 8.68 -4.41
N VAL A 57 -4.33 9.32 -3.75
CA VAL A 57 -4.10 10.04 -2.49
C VAL A 57 -3.71 9.08 -1.37
N ALA A 58 -4.35 7.91 -1.26
CA ALA A 58 -4.00 6.90 -0.26
C ALA A 58 -2.55 6.42 -0.42
N CYS A 59 -2.09 6.17 -1.65
CA CYS A 59 -0.68 5.80 -1.91
C CYS A 59 0.29 6.92 -1.47
N LEU A 60 -0.02 8.19 -1.77
CA LEU A 60 0.82 9.32 -1.37
C LEU A 60 0.85 9.51 0.16
N VAL A 61 -0.29 9.43 0.82
CA VAL A 61 -0.38 9.57 2.29
C VAL A 61 0.32 8.39 2.98
N TYR A 62 0.20 7.18 2.42
CA TYR A 62 0.91 6.01 2.93
C TYR A 62 2.43 6.16 2.83
N LEU A 63 2.93 6.74 1.73
CA LEU A 63 4.35 7.02 1.56
C LEU A 63 4.87 8.07 2.55
N VAL A 64 4.12 9.17 2.76
CA VAL A 64 4.59 10.31 3.56
C VAL A 64 4.44 10.08 5.06
N VAL A 65 3.33 9.45 5.49
CA VAL A 65 2.98 9.31 6.92
C VAL A 65 2.67 7.87 7.30
N GLY A 66 2.00 7.10 6.42
CA GLY A 66 1.50 5.77 6.76
C GLY A 66 2.60 4.75 7.09
N TYR A 67 3.73 4.79 6.38
CA TYR A 67 4.85 3.88 6.63
C TYR A 67 5.44 4.07 8.04
N ASN A 68 5.73 5.33 8.43
CA ASN A 68 6.25 5.65 9.76
C ASN A 68 5.26 5.33 10.88
N LEU A 69 3.96 5.45 10.60
CA LEU A 69 2.93 5.12 11.58
C LEU A 69 2.80 3.60 11.80
N MET A 70 2.91 2.81 10.73
CA MET A 70 2.78 1.34 10.78
C MET A 70 4.04 0.66 11.30
N TYR A 71 5.22 1.22 10.98
CA TYR A 71 6.52 0.75 11.44
C TYR A 71 7.31 1.91 12.08
N PRO A 72 6.98 2.30 13.33
CA PRO A 72 7.70 3.38 14.01
C PRO A 72 9.10 2.91 14.44
N ALA A 73 10.14 3.68 14.07
CA ALA A 73 11.52 3.43 14.53
C ALA A 73 11.70 3.69 16.04
N ASN A 74 10.98 4.68 16.59
CA ASN A 74 11.02 5.04 18.01
C ASN A 74 9.59 5.10 18.61
N PRO A 75 9.03 3.97 19.08
CA PRO A 75 7.72 3.96 19.74
C PRO A 75 7.78 4.62 21.12
N VAL A 76 6.93 5.62 21.36
CA VAL A 76 6.82 6.32 22.66
C VAL A 76 6.07 5.45 23.68
N SER A 77 5.20 4.56 23.21
CA SER A 77 4.58 3.48 24.00
C SER A 77 4.08 2.36 23.05
N SER A 78 3.68 1.20 23.59
CA SER A 78 3.08 0.11 22.78
C SER A 78 1.81 0.50 22.02
N PHE A 79 1.19 1.64 22.35
CA PHE A 79 -0.04 2.13 21.72
C PHE A 79 0.15 3.43 20.95
N ILE A 80 1.25 4.16 21.16
CA ILE A 80 1.50 5.45 20.53
C ILE A 80 2.77 5.34 19.68
N PRO A 81 2.63 5.20 18.35
CA PRO A 81 3.76 5.32 17.44
C PRO A 81 4.36 6.74 17.55
N GLY A 82 5.69 6.82 17.62
CA GLY A 82 6.39 8.11 17.58
C GLY A 82 6.06 8.83 16.28
N LEU A 83 5.67 10.10 16.37
CA LEU A 83 5.35 10.92 15.21
C LEU A 83 6.66 11.41 14.57
N ASP A 84 7.27 10.57 13.74
CA ASP A 84 8.34 11.00 12.85
C ASP A 84 7.76 11.34 11.47
N PHE A 85 7.96 12.58 11.04
CA PHE A 85 7.41 13.12 9.81
C PHE A 85 8.43 12.95 8.70
N MET A 86 8.09 12.14 7.68
CA MET A 86 8.97 11.62 6.62
C MET A 86 9.82 10.44 7.08
N LEU A 87 10.02 9.49 6.15
CA LEU A 87 10.75 8.22 6.33
C LEU A 87 11.73 8.32 7.48
N GLY A 88 11.40 7.65 8.59
CA GLY A 88 12.12 7.81 9.84
C GLY A 88 13.61 7.71 9.60
N SER A 89 14.34 8.71 10.08
CA SER A 89 15.79 8.68 10.04
C SER A 89 16.26 7.63 11.04
N ASP A 90 16.50 6.44 10.54
CA ASP A 90 17.74 5.74 10.88
C ASP A 90 18.88 6.32 10.04
#